data_AF-A0A7V9P9D1-F1
#
_entry.id   AF-A0A7V9P9D1-F1
#
_cell.length_a   1.000
_cell.length_b   1.000
_cell.length_c   1.000
_cell.angle_alpha   90.00
_cell.angle_beta   90.00
_cell.angle_gamma   90.00
#
_symmetry.space_group_name_H-M   'P 1'
#
loop_
_entity.id
_entity.type
_entity.pdbx_description
1 polymer ?
#
loop_
_entity_poly.entity_id
_entity_poly.type
_entity_poly.pdbx_seq_one_letter_code
_entity_poly.pdbx_strand_id
1 'polypeptide(L)'
;MSDKLQKKTSESLKENSQYALAFGLIATMLFVAGFPLFVIFFFGIFAYVLWKTFSQPSRSETREIFEFYLSANELLRDDERRWFGFEVQEVIARGERILQLMNGAPPLVYFTLGALYNKIGDYKSASNHLAYVLENENADEATFNYPSPDLRNYVRILRKIEREPAEAPQTSAAVRSLERARRNRGKTLLENSRLLLKEQEAKKQEAAFAEKKQKELAQKNAEKTVEKIFVSVVQNEPGAYSIDNGREVSSTENQPTPNDSANHKKKKQKNTDDPFANRKPISEVLHDIYDSK
;
A
#
# COMPACT_ATOMS: atom_id res chain seq x y z
N MET A 1 -24.98 -7.01 -24.57
CA MET A 1 -23.58 -7.34 -24.26
C MET A 1 -23.57 -8.26 -23.04
N SER A 2 -23.83 -9.54 -23.25
CA SER A 2 -23.96 -10.52 -22.18
C SER A 2 -23.45 -11.85 -22.71
N ASP A 3 -22.17 -12.18 -22.49
CA ASP A 3 -21.62 -13.53 -22.67
C ASP A 3 -20.17 -13.66 -22.16
N LYS A 4 -19.93 -13.23 -20.91
CA LYS A 4 -18.64 -13.46 -20.23
C LYS A 4 -18.74 -14.14 -18.85
N LEU A 5 -19.94 -14.49 -18.38
CA LEU A 5 -20.15 -15.05 -17.04
C LEU A 5 -20.30 -16.58 -16.97
N GLN A 6 -20.40 -17.29 -18.09
CA GLN A 6 -20.66 -18.74 -18.08
C GLN A 6 -19.46 -19.64 -18.42
N LYS A 7 -18.29 -19.07 -18.77
CA LYS A 7 -17.18 -19.88 -19.30
C LYS A 7 -16.19 -20.44 -18.28
N LYS A 8 -16.27 -20.06 -16.99
CA LYS A 8 -15.32 -20.51 -15.94
C LYS A 8 -15.75 -21.72 -15.11
N THR A 9 -17.02 -22.11 -15.14
CA THR A 9 -17.53 -23.24 -14.33
C THR A 9 -17.30 -24.60 -15.00
N SER A 10 -17.17 -24.64 -16.32
CA SER A 10 -17.00 -25.91 -17.06
C SER A 10 -15.59 -26.48 -16.99
N GLU A 11 -14.56 -25.65 -16.82
CA GLU A 11 -13.17 -26.11 -16.68
C GLU A 11 -12.94 -26.76 -15.31
N SER A 12 -13.42 -26.17 -14.20
CA SER A 12 -13.26 -26.77 -12.88
C SER A 12 -14.06 -28.06 -12.70
N LEU A 13 -15.22 -28.20 -13.35
CA LEU A 13 -15.99 -29.45 -13.36
C LEU A 13 -15.29 -30.54 -14.18
N LYS A 14 -14.62 -30.20 -15.28
CA LYS A 14 -13.81 -31.14 -16.07
C LYS A 14 -12.58 -31.61 -15.29
N GLU A 15 -11.89 -30.71 -14.61
CA GLU A 15 -10.75 -31.07 -13.76
C GLU A 15 -11.18 -31.96 -12.58
N ASN A 16 -12.22 -31.57 -11.84
CA ASN A 16 -12.72 -32.35 -10.70
C ASN A 16 -13.24 -33.74 -11.10
N SER A 17 -13.86 -33.88 -12.28
CA SER A 17 -14.30 -35.18 -12.81
C SER A 17 -13.14 -36.03 -13.31
N GLN A 18 -12.08 -35.42 -13.85
CA GLN A 18 -10.85 -36.11 -14.24
C GLN A 18 -10.10 -36.65 -13.01
N TYR A 19 -10.01 -35.88 -11.92
CA TYR A 19 -9.44 -36.37 -10.66
C TYR A 19 -10.28 -37.51 -10.08
N ALA A 20 -11.61 -37.40 -10.09
CA ALA A 20 -12.48 -38.47 -9.61
C ALA A 20 -12.32 -39.78 -10.41
N LEU A 21 -12.17 -39.69 -11.74
CA LEU A 21 -11.88 -40.85 -12.60
C LEU A 21 -10.50 -41.44 -12.32
N ALA A 22 -9.47 -40.61 -12.16
CA ALA A 22 -8.12 -41.07 -11.83
C ALA A 22 -8.08 -41.77 -10.46
N PHE A 23 -8.74 -41.21 -9.44
CA PHE A 23 -8.87 -41.85 -8.13
C PHE A 23 -9.63 -43.18 -8.20
N GLY A 24 -10.67 -43.28 -9.02
CA GLY A 24 -11.38 -44.53 -9.29
C GLY A 24 -10.49 -45.60 -9.91
N LEU A 25 -9.67 -45.23 -10.89
CA LEU A 25 -8.71 -46.13 -11.58
C LEU A 25 -7.59 -46.62 -10.64
N ILE A 26 -7.08 -45.74 -9.78
CA ILE A 26 -6.07 -46.08 -8.78
C ILE A 26 -6.67 -47.04 -7.74
N ALA A 27 -7.89 -46.79 -7.28
CA ALA A 27 -8.57 -47.66 -6.31
C ALA A 27 -8.84 -49.07 -6.89
N THR A 28 -9.25 -49.17 -8.16
CA THR A 28 -9.44 -50.47 -8.83
C THR A 28 -8.11 -51.19 -9.07
N MET A 29 -7.04 -50.48 -9.43
CA MET A 29 -5.70 -51.08 -9.55
C MET A 29 -5.15 -51.60 -8.21
N LEU A 30 -5.33 -50.86 -7.11
CA LEU A 30 -4.94 -51.33 -5.77
C LEU A 30 -5.72 -52.58 -5.35
N PHE A 31 -7.01 -52.64 -5.68
CA PHE A 31 -7.84 -53.81 -5.40
C PHE A 31 -7.37 -55.04 -6.17
N VAL A 32 -7.04 -54.89 -7.47
CA VAL A 32 -6.50 -55.98 -8.31
C VAL A 32 -5.10 -56.42 -7.86
N ALA A 33 -4.28 -55.50 -7.34
CA ALA A 33 -2.96 -55.79 -6.80
C ALA A 33 -2.98 -56.54 -5.45
N GLY A 34 -4.17 -56.85 -4.90
CA GLY A 34 -4.31 -57.63 -3.68
C GLY A 34 -4.11 -56.81 -2.39
N PHE A 35 -4.18 -55.48 -2.46
CA PHE A 35 -4.15 -54.67 -1.25
C PHE A 35 -5.41 -54.93 -0.41
N PRO A 36 -5.29 -55.05 0.92
CA PRO A 36 -6.45 -55.28 1.78
C PRO A 36 -7.47 -54.13 1.68
N LEU A 37 -8.75 -54.48 1.61
CA LEU A 37 -9.87 -53.53 1.47
C LEU A 37 -9.85 -52.43 2.56
N PHE A 38 -9.43 -52.77 3.79
CA PHE A 38 -9.35 -51.80 4.88
C PHE A 38 -8.32 -50.69 4.62
N VAL A 39 -7.22 -50.99 3.91
CA VAL A 39 -6.19 -50.00 3.55
C VAL A 39 -6.76 -49.02 2.51
N ILE A 40 -7.43 -49.54 1.49
CA ILE A 40 -8.05 -48.72 0.44
C ILE A 40 -9.13 -47.80 1.04
N PHE A 41 -9.96 -48.34 1.92
CA PHE A 41 -10.99 -47.56 2.62
C PHE A 41 -10.39 -46.48 3.54
N PHE A 42 -9.32 -46.82 4.28
CA PHE A 42 -8.62 -45.87 5.12
C PHE A 42 -8.04 -44.70 4.32
N PHE A 43 -7.34 -44.98 3.21
CA PHE A 43 -6.80 -43.93 2.34
C PHE A 43 -7.90 -43.13 1.64
N GLY A 44 -9.04 -43.74 1.30
CA GLY A 44 -10.19 -43.04 0.75
C GLY A 44 -10.82 -42.05 1.74
N ILE A 45 -11.06 -42.48 2.98
CA ILE A 45 -11.53 -41.58 4.05
C ILE A 45 -10.49 -40.51 4.35
N PHE A 46 -9.22 -40.88 4.43
CA PHE A 46 -8.13 -39.95 4.71
C PHE A 46 -8.03 -38.87 3.62
N ALA A 47 -8.06 -39.25 2.35
CA ALA A 47 -8.10 -38.30 1.23
C ALA A 47 -9.35 -37.43 1.25
N TYR A 48 -10.52 -37.99 1.60
CA TYR A 48 -11.75 -37.23 1.77
C TYR A 48 -11.64 -36.20 2.91
N VAL A 49 -11.05 -36.59 4.05
CA VAL A 49 -10.82 -35.70 5.18
C VAL A 49 -9.83 -34.59 4.80
N LEU A 50 -8.72 -34.93 4.13
CA LEU A 50 -7.76 -33.94 3.64
C LEU A 50 -8.42 -32.95 2.66
N TRP A 51 -9.16 -33.45 1.68
CA TRP A 51 -9.93 -32.62 0.76
C TRP A 51 -10.89 -31.71 1.53
N LYS A 52 -11.63 -32.26 2.49
CA LYS A 52 -12.60 -31.53 3.31
C LYS A 52 -11.93 -30.46 4.17
N THR A 53 -10.75 -30.72 4.72
CA THR A 53 -10.01 -29.75 5.54
C THR A 53 -9.40 -28.63 4.71
N PHE A 54 -8.90 -28.93 3.51
CA PHE A 54 -8.32 -27.91 2.62
C PHE A 54 -9.38 -27.13 1.83
N SER A 55 -10.57 -27.70 1.62
CA SER A 55 -11.68 -27.01 0.96
C SER A 55 -12.50 -26.11 1.90
N GLN A 56 -12.17 -26.04 3.19
CA GLN A 56 -12.81 -25.06 4.07
C GLN A 56 -12.26 -23.66 3.74
N PRO A 57 -13.13 -22.65 3.55
CA PRO A 57 -12.67 -21.29 3.35
C PRO A 57 -11.81 -20.86 4.55
N SER A 58 -10.66 -20.26 4.24
CA SER A 58 -9.65 -19.76 5.17
C SER A 58 -10.31 -18.91 6.25
N ARG A 59 -10.41 -19.45 7.48
CA ARG A 59 -10.86 -18.68 8.66
C ARG A 59 -9.93 -17.49 8.98
N SER A 60 -8.77 -17.39 8.32
CA SER A 60 -7.78 -16.32 8.53
C SER A 60 -8.27 -14.97 8.02
N GLU A 61 -9.02 -14.91 6.92
CA GLU A 61 -9.39 -13.65 6.28
C GLU A 61 -10.29 -12.80 7.17
N THR A 62 -11.24 -13.42 7.87
CA THR A 62 -12.10 -12.67 8.80
C THR A 62 -11.37 -12.21 10.06
N ARG A 63 -10.33 -12.93 10.49
CA ARG A 63 -9.49 -12.52 11.62
C ARG A 63 -8.66 -11.29 11.27
N GLU A 64 -8.16 -11.20 10.04
CA GLU A 64 -7.40 -10.05 9.55
C GLU A 64 -8.20 -8.73 9.68
N ILE A 65 -9.52 -8.78 9.49
CA ILE A 65 -10.42 -7.62 9.68
C ILE A 65 -10.39 -7.12 11.14
N PHE A 66 -10.49 -8.03 12.10
CA PHE A 66 -10.49 -7.65 13.52
C PHE A 66 -9.12 -7.17 14.00
N GLU A 67 -8.04 -7.74 13.48
CA GLU A 67 -6.68 -7.26 13.72
C GLU A 67 -6.44 -5.88 13.09
N PHE A 68 -7.00 -5.63 11.91
CA PHE A 68 -7.04 -4.32 11.30
C PHE A 68 -7.81 -3.32 12.19
N TYR A 69 -8.98 -3.68 12.74
CA TYR A 69 -9.71 -2.78 13.65
C TYR A 69 -8.96 -2.48 14.95
N LEU A 70 -8.26 -3.46 15.51
CA LEU A 70 -7.42 -3.26 16.69
C LEU A 70 -6.31 -2.23 16.40
N SER A 71 -5.51 -2.51 15.37
CA SER A 71 -4.40 -1.62 14.97
C SER A 71 -4.87 -0.25 14.53
N ALA A 72 -5.96 -0.15 13.77
CA ALA A 72 -6.57 1.12 13.38
C ALA A 72 -7.09 1.91 14.59
N ASN A 73 -7.71 1.25 15.57
CA ASN A 73 -8.22 1.92 16.76
C ASN A 73 -7.10 2.42 17.68
N GLU A 74 -6.01 1.66 17.82
CA GLU A 74 -4.81 2.12 18.53
C GLU A 74 -4.20 3.34 17.84
N LEU A 75 -4.14 3.33 16.51
CA LEU A 75 -3.61 4.43 15.75
C LEU A 75 -4.54 5.66 15.76
N LEU A 76 -5.87 5.48 15.74
CA LEU A 76 -6.83 6.59 15.76
C LEU A 76 -7.08 7.14 17.16
N ARG A 77 -6.63 6.46 18.22
CA ARG A 77 -6.57 7.05 19.55
C ARG A 77 -5.55 8.19 19.56
N ASP A 78 -5.94 9.31 20.14
CA ASP A 78 -5.08 10.45 20.44
C ASP A 78 -4.19 10.15 21.66
N ASP A 79 -3.59 8.96 21.71
CA ASP A 79 -2.56 8.68 22.69
C ASP A 79 -1.31 9.45 22.27
N GLU A 80 -0.61 10.10 23.21
CA GLU A 80 0.62 10.90 22.99
C GLU A 80 1.78 10.13 22.32
N ARG A 81 1.56 8.84 22.03
CA ARG A 81 2.47 7.99 21.28
C ARG A 81 2.61 8.53 19.86
N ARG A 82 3.84 8.93 19.51
CA ARG A 82 4.21 9.24 18.13
C ARG A 82 4.31 7.94 17.34
N TRP A 83 3.37 7.73 16.44
CA TRP A 83 3.39 6.62 15.48
C TRP A 83 4.35 6.93 14.34
N PHE A 84 5.07 5.93 13.87
CA PHE A 84 5.93 6.09 12.71
C PHE A 84 5.12 5.97 11.41
N GLY A 85 5.50 6.71 10.38
CA GLY A 85 4.79 6.71 9.10
C GLY A 85 4.69 5.33 8.44
N PHE A 86 5.68 4.45 8.66
CA PHE A 86 5.65 3.08 8.13
C PHE A 86 4.60 2.20 8.84
N GLU A 87 4.39 2.36 10.14
CA GLU A 87 3.38 1.59 10.90
C GLU A 87 1.99 1.97 10.40
N VAL A 88 1.77 3.26 10.19
CA VAL A 88 0.52 3.78 9.65
C VAL A 88 0.26 3.25 8.24
N GLN A 89 1.28 3.26 7.38
CA GLN A 89 1.16 2.74 6.01
C GLN A 89 0.91 1.23 5.99
N GLU A 90 1.50 0.47 6.91
CA GLU A 90 1.26 -0.97 7.03
C GLU A 90 -0.21 -1.28 7.39
N VAL A 91 -0.76 -0.52 8.35
CA VAL A 91 -2.17 -0.67 8.77
C VAL A 91 -3.12 -0.31 7.61
N ILE A 92 -2.82 0.75 6.86
CA ILE A 92 -3.59 1.11 5.66
C ILE A 92 -3.50 0.00 4.61
N ALA A 93 -2.30 -0.47 4.28
CA ALA A 93 -2.10 -1.52 3.28
C ALA A 93 -2.86 -2.81 3.66
N ARG A 94 -2.96 -3.13 4.95
CA ARG A 94 -3.78 -4.23 5.45
C ARG A 94 -5.27 -3.99 5.22
N GLY A 95 -5.77 -2.79 5.54
CA GLY A 95 -7.15 -2.39 5.27
C GLY A 95 -7.51 -2.45 3.77
N GLU A 96 -6.62 -1.99 2.90
CA GLU A 96 -6.81 -2.05 1.45
C GLU A 96 -6.83 -3.47 0.91
N ARG A 97 -5.96 -4.35 1.43
CA ARG A 97 -5.96 -5.77 1.08
C ARG A 97 -7.30 -6.41 1.42
N ILE A 98 -7.88 -6.10 2.57
CA ILE A 98 -9.21 -6.59 2.97
C ILE A 98 -10.27 -6.16 1.95
N LEU A 99 -10.24 -4.89 1.51
CA LEU A 99 -11.18 -4.39 0.49
C LEU A 99 -11.03 -5.09 -0.87
N GLN A 100 -9.81 -5.49 -1.24
CA GLN A 100 -9.54 -6.19 -2.50
C GLN A 100 -9.96 -7.67 -2.45
N LEU A 101 -9.78 -8.33 -1.30
CA LEU A 101 -10.07 -9.74 -1.14
C LEU A 101 -11.56 -10.01 -0.91
N MET A 102 -12.24 -9.17 -0.13
CA MET A 102 -13.62 -9.40 0.24
C MET A 102 -14.59 -8.80 -0.78
N ASN A 103 -15.42 -9.68 -1.37
CA ASN A 103 -16.57 -9.22 -2.14
C ASN A 103 -17.68 -8.74 -1.19
N GLY A 104 -17.78 -7.42 -1.01
CA GLY A 104 -18.70 -6.77 -0.07
C GLY A 104 -18.10 -6.62 1.33
N ALA A 105 -17.01 -5.85 1.45
CA ALA A 105 -16.36 -5.57 2.73
C ALA A 105 -17.29 -4.78 3.69
N PRO A 106 -17.15 -4.97 5.02
CA PRO A 106 -17.97 -4.24 5.99
C PRO A 106 -17.81 -2.71 5.87
N PRO A 107 -18.89 -1.92 6.02
CA PRO A 107 -18.84 -0.46 5.95
C PRO A 107 -17.90 0.18 6.98
N LEU A 108 -17.74 -0.48 8.14
CA LEU A 108 -16.79 -0.07 9.16
C LEU A 108 -15.33 -0.09 8.65
N VAL A 109 -14.96 -1.01 7.75
CA VAL A 109 -13.63 -1.04 7.11
C VAL A 109 -13.41 0.22 6.27
N TYR A 110 -14.39 0.61 5.46
CA TYR A 110 -14.31 1.83 4.66
C TYR A 110 -14.20 3.09 5.54
N PHE A 111 -14.99 3.17 6.62
CA PHE A 111 -14.92 4.30 7.55
C PHE A 111 -13.55 4.40 8.21
N THR A 112 -13.04 3.29 8.72
CA THR A 112 -11.73 3.25 9.39
C THR A 112 -10.59 3.62 8.45
N LEU A 113 -10.57 3.09 7.22
CA LEU A 113 -9.61 3.52 6.19
C LEU A 113 -9.72 5.02 5.90
N GLY A 114 -10.94 5.54 5.74
CA GLY A 114 -11.16 6.97 5.52
C GLY A 114 -10.63 7.85 6.67
N ALA A 115 -10.81 7.41 7.92
CA ALA A 115 -10.28 8.08 9.09
C ALA A 115 -8.74 8.03 9.16
N LEU A 116 -8.14 6.89 8.81
CA LEU A 116 -6.68 6.74 8.73
C LEU A 116 -6.07 7.64 7.66
N TYR A 117 -6.66 7.70 6.48
CA TYR A 117 -6.22 8.59 5.41
C TYR A 117 -6.30 10.06 5.80
N ASN A 118 -7.36 10.45 6.51
CA ASN A 118 -7.47 11.81 7.05
C ASN A 118 -6.32 12.11 8.04
N LYS A 119 -5.96 11.14 8.90
CA LYS A 119 -4.85 11.30 9.86
C LYS A 119 -3.47 11.50 9.19
N ILE A 120 -3.24 10.89 8.02
CA ILE A 120 -1.98 11.05 7.26
C ILE A 120 -1.95 12.33 6.43
N GLY A 121 -3.13 12.90 6.13
CA GLY A 121 -3.28 14.07 5.28
C GLY A 121 -3.51 13.76 3.79
N ASP A 122 -3.79 12.50 3.43
CA ASP A 122 -4.35 12.17 2.11
C ASP A 122 -5.87 12.34 2.15
N TYR A 123 -6.30 13.59 1.99
CA TYR A 123 -7.71 13.95 2.06
C TYR A 123 -8.52 13.46 0.85
N LYS A 124 -7.87 13.14 -0.27
CA LYS A 124 -8.55 12.64 -1.47
C LYS A 124 -9.08 11.23 -1.22
N SER A 125 -8.20 10.32 -0.81
CA SER A 125 -8.57 8.96 -0.46
C SER A 125 -9.54 8.93 0.72
N ALA A 126 -9.31 9.78 1.74
CA ALA A 126 -10.22 9.92 2.87
C ALA A 126 -11.65 10.27 2.43
N SER A 127 -11.82 11.30 1.60
CA SER A 127 -13.13 11.75 1.15
C SER A 127 -13.89 10.66 0.37
N ASN A 128 -13.19 9.86 -0.45
CA ASN A 128 -13.80 8.80 -1.25
C ASN A 128 -14.33 7.68 -0.36
N HIS A 129 -13.52 7.21 0.59
CA HIS A 129 -13.92 6.14 1.50
C HIS A 129 -15.01 6.58 2.48
N LEU A 130 -14.96 7.82 2.96
CA LEU A 130 -15.99 8.35 3.86
C LEU A 130 -17.31 8.63 3.13
N ALA A 131 -17.23 9.18 1.91
CA ALA A 131 -18.41 9.38 1.07
C ALA A 131 -19.08 8.04 0.76
N TYR A 132 -18.29 6.99 0.49
CA TYR A 132 -18.85 5.65 0.27
C TYR A 132 -19.73 5.18 1.43
N VAL A 133 -19.35 5.46 2.68
CA VAL A 133 -20.09 5.01 3.86
C VAL A 133 -21.29 5.89 4.20
N LEU A 134 -21.20 7.20 3.95
CA LEU A 134 -22.20 8.17 4.41
C LEU A 134 -23.21 8.56 3.33
N GLU A 135 -22.83 8.51 2.06
CA GLU A 135 -23.65 8.98 0.94
C GLU A 135 -24.28 7.84 0.14
N ASN A 136 -23.71 6.62 0.19
CA ASN A 136 -24.31 5.47 -0.49
C ASN A 136 -25.26 4.71 0.43
N GLU A 137 -26.54 4.65 0.08
CA GLU A 137 -27.56 3.83 0.75
C GLU A 137 -27.26 2.31 0.64
N ASN A 138 -26.51 1.91 -0.39
CA ASN A 138 -26.04 0.53 -0.57
C ASN A 138 -24.91 0.14 0.39
N ALA A 139 -24.33 1.10 1.11
CA ALA A 139 -23.32 0.83 2.13
C ALA A 139 -23.96 0.50 3.49
N ASP A 140 -25.29 0.50 3.62
CA ASP A 140 -25.94 0.07 4.84
C ASP A 140 -25.96 -1.45 4.96
N GLU A 141 -25.56 -1.94 6.13
CA GLU A 141 -25.47 -3.38 6.43
C GLU A 141 -26.84 -4.09 6.32
N ALA A 142 -27.93 -3.34 6.50
CA ALA A 142 -29.30 -3.83 6.38
C ALA A 142 -29.71 -4.16 4.94
N THR A 143 -29.01 -3.63 3.94
CA THR A 143 -29.35 -3.79 2.51
C THR A 143 -28.84 -5.13 1.95
N PHE A 144 -27.92 -5.81 2.64
CA PHE A 144 -27.33 -7.07 2.20
C PHE A 144 -28.26 -8.27 2.42
N ASN A 145 -29.12 -8.57 1.44
CA ASN A 145 -29.99 -9.75 1.47
C ASN A 145 -29.26 -11.08 1.20
N TYR A 146 -28.22 -11.06 0.35
CA TYR A 146 -27.43 -12.24 -0.01
C TYR A 146 -25.94 -11.99 0.29
N PRO A 147 -25.51 -12.11 1.56
CA PRO A 147 -24.14 -11.84 1.93
C PRO A 147 -23.18 -12.93 1.42
N SER A 148 -21.97 -12.50 1.05
CA SER A 148 -20.83 -13.36 0.72
C SER A 148 -20.47 -14.28 1.90
N PRO A 149 -19.86 -15.45 1.65
CA PRO A 149 -19.48 -16.38 2.72
C PRO A 149 -18.57 -15.72 3.78
N ASP A 150 -17.70 -14.80 3.36
CA ASP A 150 -16.76 -14.12 4.24
C ASP A 150 -17.47 -13.10 5.13
N LEU A 151 -18.42 -12.34 4.56
CA LEU A 151 -19.25 -11.42 5.33
C LEU A 151 -20.13 -12.18 6.35
N ARG A 152 -20.67 -13.35 5.98
CA ARG A 152 -21.40 -14.21 6.93
C ARG A 152 -20.52 -14.67 8.08
N ASN A 153 -19.28 -15.05 7.80
CA ASN A 153 -18.35 -15.50 8.82
C ASN A 153 -17.89 -14.34 9.73
N TYR A 154 -17.63 -13.17 9.14
CA TYR A 154 -17.37 -11.93 9.87
C TYR A 154 -18.51 -11.60 10.84
N VAL A 155 -19.77 -11.55 10.36
CA VAL A 155 -20.93 -11.25 11.20
C VAL A 155 -21.12 -12.32 12.29
N ARG A 156 -20.85 -13.60 12.00
CA ARG A 156 -20.91 -14.67 13.02
C ARG A 156 -19.92 -14.42 14.14
N ILE A 157 -18.67 -14.09 13.81
CA ILE A 157 -17.62 -13.79 14.81
C ILE A 157 -17.96 -12.50 15.55
N LEU A 158 -18.41 -11.46 14.85
CA LEU A 158 -18.83 -10.19 15.45
C LEU A 158 -19.93 -10.42 16.49
N ARG A 159 -20.99 -11.18 16.14
CA ARG A 159 -22.06 -11.52 17.10
C ARG A 159 -21.57 -12.34 18.29
N LYS A 160 -20.57 -13.22 18.09
CA LYS A 160 -19.95 -13.96 19.20
C LYS A 160 -19.27 -12.99 20.18
N ILE A 161 -18.46 -12.07 19.65
CA ILE A 161 -17.77 -11.04 20.44
C ILE A 161 -18.76 -10.09 21.14
N GLU A 162 -19.87 -9.75 20.48
CA GLU A 162 -20.92 -8.90 21.08
C GLU A 162 -21.67 -9.61 22.21
N ARG A 163 -21.96 -10.90 22.06
CA ARG A 163 -22.62 -11.72 23.07
C ARG A 163 -21.71 -11.97 24.27
N GLU A 164 -20.43 -12.22 24.02
CA GLU A 164 -19.44 -12.59 25.03
C GLU A 164 -18.20 -11.66 24.95
N PRO A 165 -18.31 -10.41 25.41
CA PRO A 165 -17.20 -9.45 25.31
C PRO A 165 -15.99 -9.84 26.15
N ALA A 166 -16.14 -10.78 27.10
CA ALA A 166 -15.06 -11.31 27.91
C ALA A 166 -14.08 -12.19 27.11
N GLU A 167 -14.51 -12.83 26.01
CA GLU A 167 -13.60 -13.65 25.20
C GLU A 167 -12.58 -12.82 24.40
N ALA A 168 -12.96 -11.60 24.00
CA ALA A 168 -12.12 -10.70 23.21
C ALA A 168 -12.34 -9.23 23.64
N PRO A 169 -11.89 -8.83 24.84
CA PRO A 169 -12.18 -7.51 25.41
C PRO A 169 -11.60 -6.37 24.57
N GLN A 170 -10.37 -6.53 24.07
CA GLN A 170 -9.72 -5.51 23.24
C GLN A 170 -10.45 -5.32 21.90
N THR A 171 -10.81 -6.41 21.22
CA THR A 171 -11.52 -6.35 19.93
C THR A 171 -12.90 -5.76 20.10
N SER A 172 -13.65 -6.16 21.13
CA SER A 172 -14.97 -5.60 21.41
C SER A 172 -14.91 -4.10 21.71
N ALA A 173 -13.91 -3.65 22.47
CA ALA A 173 -13.69 -2.24 22.75
C ALA A 173 -13.36 -1.45 21.48
N ALA A 174 -12.43 -1.97 20.65
CA ALA A 174 -12.02 -1.33 19.40
C ALA A 174 -13.15 -1.20 18.39
N VAL A 175 -13.93 -2.27 18.18
CA VAL A 175 -15.08 -2.22 17.27
C VAL A 175 -16.11 -1.19 17.76
N ARG A 176 -16.41 -1.18 19.06
CA ARG A 176 -17.36 -0.22 19.65
C ARG A 176 -16.87 1.23 19.58
N SER A 177 -15.58 1.50 19.82
CA SER A 177 -15.03 2.85 19.71
C SER A 177 -15.04 3.35 18.27
N LEU A 178 -14.67 2.50 17.31
CA LEU A 178 -14.71 2.84 15.88
C LEU A 178 -16.14 3.07 15.39
N GLU A 179 -17.11 2.24 15.80
CA GLU A 179 -18.53 2.45 15.49
C GLU A 179 -19.07 3.75 16.09
N ARG A 180 -18.70 4.09 17.33
CA ARG A 180 -19.03 5.38 17.93
C ARG A 180 -18.40 6.54 17.16
N ALA A 181 -17.14 6.40 16.75
CA ALA A 181 -16.46 7.40 15.95
C ALA A 181 -17.15 7.58 14.59
N ARG A 182 -17.58 6.49 13.93
CA ARG A 182 -18.36 6.54 12.68
C ARG A 182 -19.64 7.35 12.84
N ARG A 183 -20.41 7.06 13.89
CA ARG A 183 -21.70 7.73 14.14
C ARG A 183 -21.55 9.20 14.53
N ASN A 184 -20.58 9.50 15.40
CA ASN A 184 -20.45 10.84 15.98
C ASN A 184 -19.59 11.78 15.12
N ARG A 185 -18.51 11.25 14.53
CA ARG A 185 -17.50 12.03 13.80
C ARG A 185 -17.53 11.80 12.30
N GLY A 186 -18.26 10.81 11.78
CA GLY A 186 -18.23 10.49 10.34
C GLY A 186 -18.53 11.69 9.45
N LYS A 187 -19.64 12.39 9.70
CA LYS A 187 -20.06 13.56 8.91
C LYS A 187 -19.06 14.71 9.01
N THR A 188 -18.64 15.05 10.23
CA THR A 188 -17.69 16.14 10.46
C THR A 188 -16.33 15.83 9.82
N LEU A 189 -15.88 14.57 9.88
CA LEU A 189 -14.61 14.13 9.30
C LEU A 189 -14.65 14.18 7.77
N LEU A 190 -15.79 13.84 7.15
CA LEU A 190 -16.01 13.99 5.72
C LEU A 190 -15.97 15.46 5.30
N GLU A 191 -16.71 16.34 5.97
CA GLU A 191 -16.71 17.78 5.68
C GLU A 191 -15.31 18.39 5.83
N ASN A 192 -14.63 18.08 6.93
CA ASN A 192 -13.26 18.51 7.18
C ASN A 192 -12.30 18.01 6.09
N SER A 193 -12.41 16.75 5.67
CA SER A 193 -11.57 16.21 4.58
C SER A 193 -11.80 16.96 3.27
N ARG A 194 -13.04 17.32 2.93
CA ARG A 194 -13.37 18.10 1.73
C ARG A 194 -12.83 19.53 1.81
N LEU A 195 -12.90 20.18 2.98
CA LEU A 195 -12.36 21.52 3.19
C LEU A 195 -10.83 21.53 3.04
N LEU A 196 -10.14 20.60 3.71
CA LEU A 196 -8.68 20.49 3.66
C LEU A 196 -8.18 20.09 2.28
N LEU A 197 -8.93 19.27 1.54
CA LEU A 197 -8.62 18.94 0.15
C LEU A 197 -8.66 20.20 -0.73
N LYS A 198 -9.71 21.03 -0.62
CA LYS A 198 -9.81 22.30 -1.36
C LYS A 198 -8.66 23.23 -1.03
N GLU A 199 -8.29 23.33 0.25
CA GLU A 199 -7.15 24.14 0.68
C GLU A 199 -5.82 23.62 0.11
N GLN A 200 -5.61 22.30 0.12
CA GLN A 200 -4.43 21.68 -0.48
C GLN A 200 -4.36 21.91 -2.00
N GLU A 201 -5.50 21.82 -2.70
CA GLU A 201 -5.56 22.07 -4.13
C GLU A 201 -5.30 23.54 -4.47
N ALA A 202 -5.85 24.48 -3.71
CA ALA A 202 -5.58 25.91 -3.86
C ALA A 202 -4.08 26.21 -3.69
N LYS A 203 -3.44 25.68 -2.63
CA LYS A 203 -1.99 25.82 -2.41
C LYS A 203 -1.17 25.24 -3.57
N LYS A 204 -1.56 24.08 -4.11
CA LYS A 204 -0.89 23.46 -5.26
C LYS A 204 -1.05 24.31 -6.53
N GLN A 205 -2.22 24.93 -6.74
CA GLN A 205 -2.47 25.82 -7.89
C GLN A 205 -1.68 27.12 -7.79
N GLU A 206 -1.62 27.74 -6.60
CA GLU A 206 -0.81 28.93 -6.35
C GLU A 206 0.69 28.66 -6.56
N ALA A 207 1.19 27.54 -6.05
CA ALA A 207 2.57 27.11 -6.28
C ALA A 207 2.85 26.87 -7.78
N ALA A 208 1.95 26.18 -8.48
CA ALA A 208 2.09 25.94 -9.92
C ALA A 208 2.03 27.26 -10.74
N PHE A 209 1.21 28.23 -10.33
CA PHE A 209 1.14 29.54 -10.96
C PHE A 209 2.41 30.36 -10.69
N ALA A 210 2.95 30.30 -9.47
CA ALA A 210 4.21 30.94 -9.11
C ALA A 210 5.40 30.33 -9.89
N GLU A 211 5.46 29.00 -10.02
CA GLU A 211 6.46 28.31 -10.84
C GLU A 211 6.35 28.69 -12.32
N LYS A 212 5.14 28.75 -12.88
CA LYS A 212 4.93 29.19 -14.26
C LYS A 212 5.40 30.64 -14.46
N LYS A 213 5.06 31.54 -13.53
CA LYS A 213 5.49 32.94 -13.57
C LYS A 213 7.01 33.09 -13.45
N GLN A 214 7.66 32.30 -12.59
CA GLN A 214 9.13 32.26 -12.48
C GLN A 214 9.79 31.72 -13.75
N LYS A 215 9.25 30.66 -14.37
CA LYS A 215 9.74 30.12 -15.64
C LYS A 215 9.57 31.14 -16.78
N GLU A 216 8.46 31.86 -16.83
CA GLU A 216 8.21 32.91 -17.83
C GLU A 216 9.14 34.11 -17.64
N LEU A 217 9.41 34.53 -16.40
CA LEU A 217 10.39 35.57 -16.08
C LEU A 217 11.81 35.15 -16.42
N ALA A 218 12.17 33.88 -16.18
CA ALA A 218 13.47 33.32 -16.55
C ALA A 218 13.65 33.28 -18.08
N GLN A 219 12.60 32.95 -18.84
CA GLN A 219 12.63 32.97 -20.31
C GLN A 219 12.75 34.40 -20.86
N LYS A 220 11.98 35.36 -20.34
CA LYS A 220 12.08 36.78 -20.74
C LYS A 220 13.45 37.40 -20.41
N ASN A 221 14.08 36.95 -19.32
CA ASN A 221 15.44 37.37 -18.98
C ASN A 221 16.48 36.71 -19.89
N ALA A 222 16.30 35.44 -20.28
CA ALA A 222 17.18 34.77 -21.24
C ALA A 222 17.15 35.46 -22.61
N GLU A 223 15.97 35.83 -23.12
CA GLU A 223 15.82 36.57 -24.39
C GLU A 223 16.49 37.95 -24.34
N LYS A 224 16.32 38.71 -23.24
CA LYS A 224 17.01 40.00 -23.04
C LYS A 224 18.53 39.88 -22.94
N THR A 225 19.04 38.73 -22.49
CA THR A 225 20.49 38.49 -22.39
C THR A 225 21.10 38.21 -23.76
N VAL A 226 20.37 37.52 -24.65
CA VAL A 226 20.78 37.30 -26.04
C VAL A 226 20.76 38.61 -26.84
N GLU A 227 19.78 39.49 -26.62
CA GLU A 227 19.72 40.81 -27.27
C GLU A 227 20.90 41.73 -26.87
N LYS A 228 21.34 41.68 -25.61
CA LYS A 228 22.51 42.47 -25.14
C LYS A 228 23.86 41.97 -25.67
N ILE A 229 23.98 40.69 -25.99
CA ILE A 229 25.22 40.14 -26.58
C ILE A 229 25.36 40.61 -28.04
N PHE A 230 24.25 40.75 -28.77
CA PHE A 230 24.28 41.13 -30.19
C PHE A 230 24.67 42.61 -30.45
N VAL A 231 24.57 43.49 -29.46
CA VAL A 231 24.95 44.92 -29.59
C VAL A 231 26.44 45.17 -29.31
N SER A 232 27.18 44.18 -28.80
CA SER A 232 28.61 44.34 -28.46
C SER A 232 29.60 43.85 -29.53
N VAL A 233 29.12 43.37 -30.69
CA VAL A 233 29.96 42.82 -31.78
C VAL A 233 30.20 43.84 -32.91
N VAL A 234 30.29 45.14 -32.59
CA VAL A 234 30.73 46.17 -33.54
C VAL A 234 31.77 47.08 -32.88
N GLN A 235 32.95 46.53 -32.62
CA GLN A 235 34.25 47.22 -32.68
C GLN A 235 35.33 46.26 -32.17
N ASN A 236 35.99 45.58 -33.10
CA ASN A 236 37.45 45.40 -33.14
C ASN A 236 37.81 44.46 -34.30
N GLU A 237 38.51 45.01 -35.29
CA GLU A 237 39.31 44.27 -36.29
C GLU A 237 40.82 44.46 -35.97
N PRO A 238 41.76 43.78 -36.65
CA PRO A 238 41.84 42.33 -36.90
C PRO A 238 43.25 41.79 -36.57
N GLY A 239 43.40 40.49 -36.31
CA GLY A 239 44.74 39.93 -36.11
C GLY A 239 44.82 38.42 -35.98
N ALA A 240 45.13 37.78 -37.10
CA ALA A 240 45.82 36.49 -37.25
C ALA A 240 45.07 35.18 -36.91
N TYR A 241 44.55 34.58 -37.99
CA TYR A 241 44.50 33.16 -38.34
C TYR A 241 45.11 32.13 -37.36
N SER A 242 44.34 31.08 -37.07
CA SER A 242 44.64 29.71 -37.54
C SER A 242 43.39 28.82 -37.45
N ILE A 243 43.12 28.12 -38.55
CA ILE A 243 42.06 27.13 -38.78
C ILE A 243 42.63 25.75 -38.43
N ASP A 244 41.89 24.89 -37.72
CA ASP A 244 41.55 23.56 -38.25
C ASP A 244 40.42 22.86 -37.46
N ASN A 245 39.79 21.92 -38.14
CA ASN A 245 38.38 21.54 -38.12
C ASN A 245 38.01 20.35 -37.21
N GLY A 246 36.68 20.21 -37.03
CA GLY A 246 35.99 18.90 -37.04
C GLY A 246 35.78 18.25 -35.67
N ARG A 247 34.65 18.44 -34.98
CA ARG A 247 33.36 17.75 -35.16
C ARG A 247 33.44 16.23 -34.88
N GLU A 248 32.90 15.76 -33.76
CA GLU A 248 31.65 14.96 -33.73
C GLU A 248 31.23 14.51 -32.32
N VAL A 249 29.93 14.27 -32.25
CA VAL A 249 29.07 13.94 -31.11
C VAL A 249 29.13 12.43 -30.84
N SER A 250 29.07 11.97 -29.58
CA SER A 250 28.10 10.94 -29.18
C SER A 250 28.11 10.64 -27.68
N SER A 251 26.91 10.67 -27.11
CA SER A 251 26.48 10.02 -25.88
C SER A 251 26.52 8.49 -26.03
N THR A 252 26.84 7.72 -24.99
CA THR A 252 26.00 6.61 -24.47
C THR A 252 26.59 5.88 -23.25
N GLU A 253 25.72 5.79 -22.27
CA GLU A 253 25.47 4.80 -21.21
C GLU A 253 25.98 3.35 -21.34
N ASN A 254 26.25 2.78 -20.16
CA ASN A 254 25.99 1.41 -19.65
C ASN A 254 27.12 0.38 -19.39
N GLN A 255 27.09 -0.06 -18.12
CA GLN A 255 27.75 -1.11 -17.31
C GLN A 255 27.72 -2.57 -17.87
N PRO A 256 28.20 -3.67 -17.19
CA PRO A 256 29.12 -3.87 -16.03
C PRO A 256 30.07 -5.14 -16.03
N THR A 257 30.92 -5.25 -14.98
CA THR A 257 31.56 -6.45 -14.33
C THR A 257 32.76 -7.18 -14.99
N PRO A 258 33.58 -8.05 -14.31
CA PRO A 258 33.61 -8.49 -12.88
C PRO A 258 35.00 -8.47 -12.16
N ASN A 259 34.97 -8.69 -10.83
CA ASN A 259 35.99 -9.23 -9.90
C ASN A 259 37.46 -8.76 -9.95
N ASP A 260 37.97 -8.17 -8.86
CA ASP A 260 38.74 -8.94 -7.86
C ASP A 260 39.26 -8.10 -6.67
N SER A 261 39.20 -8.76 -5.51
CA SER A 261 40.00 -8.64 -4.27
C SER A 261 40.85 -7.40 -3.92
N ALA A 262 40.60 -6.97 -2.67
CA ALA A 262 41.57 -6.65 -1.61
C ALA A 262 42.48 -5.40 -1.71
N ASN A 263 42.35 -4.59 -0.65
CA ASN A 263 43.38 -3.75 -0.01
C ASN A 263 44.17 -2.78 -0.88
N HIS A 264 43.82 -1.49 -0.79
CA HIS A 264 44.83 -0.47 -0.47
C HIS A 264 44.19 0.84 0.04
N LYS A 265 44.62 1.25 1.24
CA LYS A 265 44.46 2.59 1.81
C LYS A 265 44.83 3.66 0.78
N LYS A 266 43.90 4.57 0.45
CA LYS A 266 44.24 5.90 -0.10
C LYS A 266 43.48 6.99 0.65
N LYS A 267 44.27 7.83 1.34
CA LYS A 267 43.88 9.13 1.91
C LYS A 267 43.16 9.94 0.83
N LYS A 268 41.88 10.26 1.05
CA LYS A 268 41.15 11.21 0.20
C LYS A 268 41.42 12.62 0.71
N GLN A 269 42.00 13.46 -0.14
CA GLN A 269 42.20 14.87 0.11
C GLN A 269 40.86 15.55 0.43
N LYS A 270 40.90 16.40 1.46
CA LYS A 270 39.78 17.15 2.02
C LYS A 270 39.44 18.29 1.06
N ASN A 271 38.27 18.25 0.42
CA ASN A 271 37.66 19.44 -0.17
C ASN A 271 37.24 20.37 0.97
N THR A 272 37.74 21.60 0.96
CA THR A 272 37.68 22.55 2.10
C THR A 272 36.43 23.41 2.18
N ASP A 273 35.40 23.16 1.38
CA ASP A 273 34.22 24.05 1.31
C ASP A 273 32.91 23.40 1.79
N ASP A 274 32.97 22.29 2.54
CA ASP A 274 31.78 21.70 3.14
C ASP A 274 31.52 22.31 4.54
N PRO A 275 30.42 23.08 4.75
CA PRO A 275 30.10 23.71 6.04
C PRO A 275 29.85 22.71 7.18
N PHE A 276 29.82 21.41 6.88
CA PHE A 276 29.68 20.33 7.85
C PHE A 276 30.97 19.56 8.13
N ALA A 277 32.09 19.91 7.48
CA ALA A 277 33.37 19.19 7.59
C ALA A 277 34.00 19.22 9.01
N ASN A 278 33.54 20.12 9.87
CA ASN A 278 34.01 20.26 11.26
C ASN A 278 33.02 19.72 12.30
N ARG A 279 31.96 19.02 11.89
CA ARG A 279 31.06 18.36 12.85
C ARG A 279 31.65 17.02 13.26
N LYS A 280 31.76 16.78 14.56
CA LYS A 280 32.09 15.45 15.10
C LYS A 280 31.03 14.44 14.64
N PRO A 281 31.41 13.21 14.24
CA PRO A 281 30.45 12.16 13.94
C PRO A 281 29.62 11.82 15.18
N ILE A 282 28.36 11.41 14.98
CA ILE A 282 27.40 11.12 16.05
C ILE A 282 27.93 10.09 17.05
N SER A 283 28.77 9.15 16.59
CA SER A 283 29.44 8.18 17.46
C SER A 283 30.34 8.85 18.50
N GLU A 284 31.07 9.90 18.15
CA GLU A 284 31.99 10.61 19.05
C GLU A 284 31.22 11.48 20.06
N VAL A 285 30.12 12.12 19.62
CA VAL A 285 29.23 12.90 20.51
C VAL A 285 28.53 12.00 21.54
N LEU A 286 28.19 10.76 21.19
CA LEU A 286 27.59 9.81 22.13
C LEU A 286 28.61 9.35 23.18
N HIS A 287 29.87 9.14 22.81
CA HIS A 287 30.92 8.78 23.78
C HIS A 287 31.18 9.92 24.78
N ASP A 288 31.23 11.17 24.31
CA ASP A 288 31.42 12.36 25.18
C ASP A 288 30.30 12.50 26.25
N ILE A 289 29.07 12.01 25.99
CA ILE A 289 27.94 12.06 26.95
C ILE A 289 28.00 10.94 27.99
N TYR A 290 28.55 9.76 27.63
CA TYR A 290 28.64 8.62 28.55
C TYR A 290 29.87 8.65 29.44
N ASP A 291 30.97 9.26 28.98
CA ASP A 291 32.24 9.34 29.73
C ASP A 291 32.34 10.58 30.64
N SER A 292 31.36 11.50 30.62
CA SER A 292 31.34 12.70 31.48
C SER A 292 30.64 12.47 32.83
N LYS A 293 31.01 11.42 33.56
CA LYS A 293 30.63 11.21 34.96
C LYS A 293 31.82 10.82 35.82
#